data_AF-A0A9P0K214-F1
#
_entry.id   AF-A0A9P0K214-F1
#
_cell.length_a   1.000
_cell.length_b   1.000
_cell.length_c   1.000
_cell.angle_alpha   90.00
_cell.angle_beta   90.00
_cell.angle_gamma   90.00
#
_symmetry.space_group_name_H-M   'P 1'
#
loop_
_entity.id
_entity.type
_entity.pdbx_description
1 polymer ?
#
loop_
_entity_poly.entity_id
_entity_poly.type
_entity_poly.pdbx_seq_one_letter_code
_entity_poly.pdbx_strand_id
1 'polypeptide(L)'
;MLEASGCKMLTVHGRMREQKGPLTGLADWSYVRAVREAVSIPVISNGNIHCMQDVERCLEETGAVGVMSAEGNLHNPAVFMYQNPPAWEPALEYLNLAEKYPCPLSYVRGHLFKLFHHVLSISENNDIRIRLGAANTMEQFHQIVNELKAIYEPYHSGLMKWDQSMEIDSQNLIMPPWLCQPYIRDTPENYVKKVEERRIENEEKMGSENKRQYEDADGNPISRKKMKKLRRMSRRPEKPTHMTPNERPLCEKCVNPLGSKCEYKLCKKCCKDKCYVDNLNCEGHRILVKKRREMAKFYASQVNKNEIENGVS
;
A
#
# COMPACT_ATOMS: atom_id res chain seq x y z
N MET A 1 -28.18 14.32 5.99
CA MET A 1 -27.44 14.67 7.23
C MET A 1 -26.24 15.57 6.93
N LEU A 2 -25.21 15.09 6.21
CA LEU A 2 -23.97 15.87 5.98
C LEU A 2 -24.22 17.25 5.34
N GLU A 3 -25.04 17.31 4.30
CA GLU A 3 -25.46 18.56 3.65
C GLU A 3 -26.15 19.52 4.63
N ALA A 4 -27.16 19.03 5.37
CA ALA A 4 -27.88 19.81 6.39
C ALA A 4 -26.96 20.30 7.52
N SER A 5 -25.86 19.60 7.78
CA SER A 5 -24.82 20.01 8.74
C SER A 5 -23.85 21.06 8.19
N GLY A 6 -24.09 21.60 7.00
CA GLY A 6 -23.31 22.69 6.40
C GLY A 6 -22.15 22.23 5.51
N CYS A 7 -22.07 20.94 5.17
CA CYS A 7 -21.12 20.44 4.18
C CYS A 7 -21.31 21.17 2.84
N LYS A 8 -20.22 21.61 2.21
CA LYS A 8 -20.27 22.40 0.97
C LYS A 8 -19.94 21.60 -0.29
N MET A 9 -19.34 20.42 -0.14
CA MET A 9 -18.98 19.53 -1.24
C MET A 9 -18.75 18.12 -0.70
N LEU A 10 -19.16 17.10 -1.45
CA LEU A 10 -18.89 15.71 -1.13
C LEU A 10 -17.96 15.10 -2.16
N THR A 11 -17.08 14.21 -1.71
CA THR A 11 -16.38 13.26 -2.58
C THR A 11 -16.87 11.87 -2.26
N VAL A 12 -17.35 11.15 -3.26
CA VAL A 12 -17.93 9.81 -3.08
C VAL A 12 -17.06 8.81 -3.81
N HIS A 13 -16.47 7.89 -3.05
CA HIS A 13 -15.80 6.74 -3.66
C HIS A 13 -16.85 5.68 -4.00
N GLY A 14 -16.90 5.23 -5.25
CA GLY A 14 -17.82 4.17 -5.71
C GLY A 14 -17.50 2.77 -5.19
N ARG A 15 -16.94 2.64 -3.98
CA ARG A 15 -16.64 1.34 -3.35
C ARG A 15 -17.09 1.34 -1.91
N MET A 16 -17.57 0.19 -1.48
CA MET A 16 -17.83 -0.10 -0.07
C MET A 16 -16.52 -0.24 0.70
N ARG A 17 -16.61 -0.13 2.02
CA ARG A 17 -15.46 -0.21 2.92
C ARG A 17 -14.78 -1.59 2.89
N GLU A 18 -15.53 -2.61 2.54
CA GLU A 18 -15.16 -4.02 2.50
C GLU A 18 -14.38 -4.36 1.23
N GLN A 19 -14.52 -3.58 0.17
CA GLN A 19 -13.82 -3.74 -1.11
C GLN A 19 -12.37 -3.28 -0.99
N LYS A 20 -11.52 -4.14 -0.42
CA LYS A 20 -10.10 -3.85 -0.16
C LYS A 20 -9.20 -5.00 -0.58
N GLY A 21 -7.94 -4.65 -0.87
CA GLY A 21 -6.90 -5.62 -1.19
C GLY A 21 -7.29 -6.44 -2.43
N PRO A 22 -7.27 -7.78 -2.35
CA PRO A 22 -7.68 -8.62 -3.48
C PRO A 22 -9.14 -8.48 -3.90
N LEU A 23 -10.02 -8.03 -3.00
CA LEU A 23 -11.46 -7.87 -3.24
C LEU A 23 -11.83 -6.43 -3.63
N THR A 24 -10.85 -5.61 -4.04
CA THR A 24 -11.11 -4.20 -4.35
C THR A 24 -12.11 -4.04 -5.49
N GLY A 25 -12.00 -4.88 -6.53
CA GLY A 25 -12.87 -4.81 -7.70
C GLY A 25 -12.88 -3.44 -8.40
N LEU A 26 -13.83 -3.28 -9.31
CA LEU A 26 -14.13 -1.99 -9.92
C LEU A 26 -15.01 -1.15 -8.99
N ALA A 27 -14.87 0.17 -9.09
CA ALA A 27 -15.75 1.13 -8.47
C ALA A 27 -17.07 1.14 -9.25
N ASP A 28 -18.17 1.08 -8.51
CA ASP A 28 -19.51 1.20 -9.05
C ASP A 28 -19.95 2.66 -8.96
N TRP A 29 -20.02 3.30 -10.13
CA TRP A 29 -20.43 4.68 -10.28
C TRP A 29 -21.94 4.88 -10.09
N SER A 30 -22.76 3.83 -10.08
CA SER A 30 -24.18 3.93 -9.74
C SER A 30 -24.40 4.44 -8.31
N TYR A 31 -23.51 4.09 -7.37
CA TYR A 31 -23.54 4.64 -6.01
C TYR A 31 -23.24 6.13 -5.98
N VAL A 32 -22.31 6.59 -6.82
CA VAL A 32 -21.99 8.01 -6.93
C VAL A 32 -23.17 8.77 -7.52
N ARG A 33 -23.78 8.23 -8.58
CA ARG A 33 -24.98 8.79 -9.20
C ARG A 33 -26.13 8.91 -8.21
N ALA A 34 -26.42 7.86 -7.46
CA ALA A 34 -27.48 7.87 -6.45
C ALA A 34 -27.27 8.95 -5.39
N VAL A 35 -26.02 9.15 -4.92
CA VAL A 35 -25.71 10.24 -3.99
C VAL A 35 -25.83 11.61 -4.67
N ARG A 36 -25.35 11.73 -5.91
CA ARG A 36 -25.42 12.97 -6.68
C ARG A 36 -26.86 13.44 -6.92
N GLU A 37 -27.79 12.53 -7.20
CA GLU A 37 -29.21 12.81 -7.39
C GLU A 37 -29.91 13.19 -6.07
N ALA A 38 -29.39 12.73 -4.92
CA ALA A 38 -30.01 12.93 -3.61
C ALA A 38 -29.59 14.22 -2.89
N VAL A 39 -28.54 14.92 -3.34
CA VAL A 39 -28.02 16.13 -2.67
C VAL A 39 -27.97 17.33 -3.62
N SER A 40 -28.08 18.54 -3.07
CA SER A 40 -28.00 19.79 -3.84
C SER A 40 -26.57 20.33 -3.91
N ILE A 41 -25.70 19.95 -2.98
CA ILE A 41 -24.28 20.33 -2.99
C ILE A 41 -23.46 19.61 -4.07
N PRO A 42 -22.36 20.21 -4.54
CA PRO A 42 -21.43 19.58 -5.48
C PRO A 42 -20.92 18.21 -5.01
N VAL A 43 -20.92 17.23 -5.93
CA VAL A 43 -20.36 15.89 -5.71
C VAL A 43 -19.19 15.66 -6.67
N ILE A 44 -18.06 15.20 -6.12
CA ILE A 44 -16.88 14.73 -6.85
C ILE A 44 -16.88 13.21 -6.83
N SER A 45 -16.82 12.59 -8.00
CA SER A 45 -16.70 11.13 -8.13
C SER A 45 -15.28 10.65 -7.87
N ASN A 46 -15.12 9.51 -7.21
CA ASN A 46 -13.84 8.86 -7.01
C ASN A 46 -13.91 7.35 -7.23
N GLY A 47 -12.84 6.80 -7.80
CA GLY A 47 -12.66 5.37 -8.05
C GLY A 47 -12.55 5.06 -9.54
N ASN A 48 -11.51 4.31 -9.90
CA ASN A 48 -11.24 3.83 -11.26
C ASN A 48 -11.15 4.91 -12.37
N ILE A 49 -10.65 6.11 -12.04
CA ILE A 49 -10.27 7.13 -13.03
C ILE A 49 -8.79 6.95 -13.38
N HIS A 50 -8.48 6.36 -14.54
CA HIS A 50 -7.13 6.01 -14.97
C HIS A 50 -6.65 6.73 -16.23
N CYS A 51 -7.55 7.30 -17.02
CA CYS A 51 -7.24 8.17 -18.15
C CYS A 51 -8.31 9.28 -18.29
N MET A 52 -8.08 10.20 -19.22
CA MET A 52 -9.01 11.30 -19.48
C MET A 52 -10.37 10.81 -20.00
N GLN A 53 -10.40 9.71 -20.75
CA GLN A 53 -11.65 9.08 -21.20
C GLN A 53 -12.49 8.53 -20.04
N ASP A 54 -11.85 8.06 -18.96
CA ASP A 54 -12.57 7.67 -17.75
C ASP A 54 -13.20 8.89 -17.06
N VAL A 55 -12.60 10.07 -17.18
CA VAL A 55 -13.16 11.32 -16.65
C VAL A 55 -14.47 11.63 -17.38
N GLU A 56 -14.45 11.65 -18.71
CA GLU A 56 -15.62 11.94 -19.55
C GLU A 56 -16.77 10.97 -19.25
N ARG A 57 -16.47 9.66 -19.30
CA ARG A 57 -17.45 8.62 -19.00
C ARG A 57 -17.99 8.73 -17.58
N CYS A 58 -17.13 8.95 -16.60
CA CYS A 58 -17.57 9.07 -15.21
C CYS A 58 -18.51 10.27 -15.01
N LEU A 59 -18.21 11.42 -15.63
CA LEU A 59 -19.08 12.59 -15.53
C LEU A 59 -20.43 12.37 -16.21
N GLU A 60 -20.43 11.74 -17.38
CA GLU A 60 -21.65 11.37 -18.11
C GLU A 60 -22.51 10.38 -17.31
N GLU A 61 -21.91 9.31 -16.78
CA GLU A 61 -22.63 8.26 -16.06
C GLU A 61 -23.14 8.71 -14.68
N THR A 62 -22.43 9.63 -13.99
CA THR A 62 -22.74 10.01 -12.61
C THR A 62 -23.45 11.35 -12.45
N GLY A 63 -23.29 12.27 -13.41
CA GLY A 63 -23.70 13.68 -13.24
C GLY A 63 -22.91 14.44 -12.16
N ALA A 64 -21.80 13.88 -11.68
CA ALA A 64 -20.88 14.56 -10.76
C ALA A 64 -20.31 15.83 -11.42
N VAL A 65 -19.90 16.80 -10.61
CA VAL A 65 -19.33 18.06 -11.15
C VAL A 65 -17.82 17.96 -11.42
N GLY A 66 -17.22 16.85 -11.03
CA GLY A 66 -15.79 16.62 -11.14
C GLY A 66 -15.42 15.21 -10.69
N VAL A 67 -14.16 14.86 -10.93
CA VAL A 67 -13.62 13.56 -10.54
C VAL A 67 -12.35 13.73 -9.72
N MET A 68 -12.01 12.71 -8.95
CA MET A 68 -10.75 12.59 -8.22
C MET A 68 -10.07 11.30 -8.65
N SER A 69 -8.81 11.39 -9.10
CA SER A 69 -7.94 10.24 -9.34
C SER A 69 -6.85 10.17 -8.26
N ALA A 70 -6.53 8.95 -7.84
CA ALA A 70 -5.43 8.68 -6.91
C ALA A 70 -4.46 7.66 -7.51
N GLU A 71 -4.93 6.44 -7.79
CA GLU A 71 -4.06 5.40 -8.34
C GLU A 71 -3.65 5.65 -9.79
N GLY A 72 -4.52 6.26 -10.61
CA GLY A 72 -4.18 6.65 -11.99
C GLY A 72 -2.97 7.59 -12.01
N ASN A 73 -2.99 8.64 -11.19
CA ASN A 73 -1.90 9.60 -11.04
C ASN A 73 -0.53 8.98 -10.69
N LEU A 74 -0.51 7.86 -9.98
CA LEU A 74 0.75 7.20 -9.61
C LEU A 74 1.44 6.53 -10.82
N HIS A 75 0.68 6.11 -11.83
CA HIS A 75 1.20 5.41 -13.01
C HIS A 75 1.28 6.34 -14.23
N ASN A 76 0.39 7.33 -14.31
CA ASN A 76 0.42 8.40 -15.30
C ASN A 76 0.07 9.75 -14.64
N PRO A 77 1.05 10.61 -14.32
CA PRO A 77 0.79 11.95 -13.80
C PRO A 77 0.07 12.87 -14.79
N ALA A 78 0.10 12.55 -16.09
CA ALA A 78 -0.60 13.26 -17.16
C ALA A 78 -2.02 12.73 -17.41
N VAL A 79 -2.64 12.09 -16.40
CA VAL A 79 -3.98 11.46 -16.51
C VAL A 79 -5.06 12.38 -17.09
N PHE A 80 -4.93 13.68 -16.88
CA PHE A 80 -5.87 14.72 -17.33
C PHE A 80 -5.46 15.41 -18.65
N MET A 81 -4.44 14.92 -19.34
CA MET A 81 -3.82 15.60 -20.49
C MET A 81 -3.93 14.83 -21.83
N TYR A 82 -4.74 13.78 -21.91
CA TYR A 82 -4.81 12.84 -23.06
C TYR A 82 -3.42 12.33 -23.52
N GLN A 83 -2.47 12.28 -22.60
CA GLN A 83 -1.07 11.96 -22.89
C GLN A 83 -0.61 10.75 -22.09
N ASN A 84 0.26 9.98 -22.71
CA ASN A 84 0.96 8.84 -22.11
C ASN A 84 2.46 9.06 -22.34
N PRO A 85 3.08 10.04 -21.65
CA PRO A 85 4.50 10.34 -21.87
C PRO A 85 5.36 9.13 -21.50
N PRO A 86 6.58 9.01 -22.06
CA PRO A 86 7.55 8.07 -21.54
C PRO A 86 7.79 8.29 -20.06
N ALA A 87 7.75 7.23 -19.25
CA ALA A 87 7.78 7.31 -17.79
C ALA A 87 9.03 8.00 -17.22
N TRP A 88 10.13 8.07 -17.99
CA TRP A 88 11.33 8.81 -17.59
C TRP A 88 11.13 10.33 -17.57
N GLU A 89 10.24 10.89 -18.39
CA GLU A 89 9.97 12.33 -18.40
C GLU A 89 9.38 12.83 -17.08
N PRO A 90 8.21 12.35 -16.62
CA PRO A 90 7.69 12.76 -15.32
C PRO A 90 8.54 12.26 -14.16
N ALA A 91 9.30 11.17 -14.33
CA ALA A 91 10.22 10.71 -13.29
C ALA A 91 11.38 11.70 -13.07
N LEU A 92 12.02 12.18 -14.14
CA LEU A 92 13.11 13.16 -14.05
C LEU A 92 12.60 14.50 -13.51
N GLU A 93 11.43 14.96 -13.97
CA GLU A 93 10.78 16.14 -13.42
C GLU A 93 10.49 15.98 -11.92
N TYR A 94 9.91 14.84 -11.52
CA TYR A 94 9.64 14.53 -10.12
C TYR A 94 10.90 14.48 -9.27
N LEU A 95 12.01 13.92 -9.78
CA LEU A 95 13.28 13.90 -9.06
C LEU A 95 13.82 15.32 -8.84
N ASN A 96 13.80 16.18 -9.88
CA ASN A 96 14.19 17.59 -9.75
C ASN A 96 13.34 18.31 -8.69
N LEU A 97 12.03 18.05 -8.66
CA LEU A 97 11.13 18.59 -7.63
C LEU A 97 11.45 18.04 -6.24
N ALA A 98 11.79 16.75 -6.10
CA ALA A 98 12.15 16.13 -4.83
C ALA A 98 13.50 16.61 -4.31
N GLU A 99 14.44 17.02 -5.17
CA GLU A 99 15.67 17.71 -4.77
C GLU A 99 15.37 19.13 -4.28
N LYS A 100 14.51 19.87 -4.99
CA LYS A 100 14.10 21.22 -4.60
C LYS A 100 13.26 21.25 -3.32
N TYR A 101 12.43 20.22 -3.13
CA TYR A 101 11.51 20.07 -1.99
C TYR A 101 11.72 18.70 -1.34
N PRO A 102 12.74 18.57 -0.46
CA PRO A 102 13.14 17.28 0.09
C PRO A 102 12.01 16.52 0.77
N CYS A 103 11.89 15.24 0.42
CA CYS A 103 10.97 14.31 1.06
C CYS A 103 11.68 12.99 1.44
N PRO A 104 11.09 12.16 2.33
CA PRO A 104 11.64 10.85 2.63
C PRO A 104 11.88 10.02 1.36
N LEU A 105 13.08 9.47 1.20
CA LEU A 105 13.47 8.68 0.02
C LEU A 105 12.59 7.43 -0.19
N SER A 106 11.86 6.99 0.84
CA SER A 106 10.83 5.97 0.69
C SER A 106 9.68 6.37 -0.21
N TYR A 107 9.33 7.67 -0.25
CA TYR A 107 8.27 8.19 -1.11
C TYR A 107 8.76 8.26 -2.55
N VAL A 108 9.98 8.79 -2.76
CA VAL A 108 10.65 8.79 -4.08
C VAL A 108 10.70 7.38 -4.66
N ARG A 109 11.24 6.43 -3.91
CA ARG A 109 11.28 5.02 -4.34
C ARG A 109 9.89 4.46 -4.65
N GLY A 110 8.91 4.77 -3.82
CA GLY A 110 7.52 4.30 -4.00
C GLY A 110 6.89 4.83 -5.29
N HIS A 111 7.09 6.11 -5.60
CA HIS A 111 6.57 6.73 -6.83
C HIS A 111 7.30 6.21 -8.08
N LEU A 112 8.62 6.03 -8.03
CA LEU A 112 9.38 5.42 -9.13
C LEU A 112 8.91 3.97 -9.41
N PHE A 113 8.64 3.17 -8.38
CA PHE A 113 8.06 1.83 -8.57
C PHE A 113 6.70 1.85 -9.26
N LYS A 114 5.93 2.94 -9.11
CA LYS A 114 4.61 3.10 -9.71
C LYS A 114 4.70 3.60 -11.15
N LEU A 115 5.51 4.63 -11.40
CA LEU A 115 5.77 5.14 -12.75
C LEU A 115 6.35 4.06 -13.67
N PHE A 116 7.35 3.32 -13.19
CA PHE A 116 8.00 2.27 -13.98
C PHE A 116 7.39 0.87 -13.75
N HIS A 117 6.14 0.77 -13.29
CA HIS A 117 5.54 -0.51 -12.94
C HIS A 117 5.64 -1.56 -14.06
N HIS A 118 5.28 -1.17 -15.29
CA HIS A 118 5.27 -2.06 -16.45
C HIS A 118 6.69 -2.45 -16.85
N VAL A 119 7.59 -1.47 -16.98
CA VAL A 119 9.02 -1.69 -17.28
C VAL A 119 9.68 -2.61 -16.25
N LEU A 120 9.47 -2.39 -14.96
CA LEU A 120 10.05 -3.19 -13.87
C LEU A 120 9.40 -4.56 -13.70
N SER A 121 8.35 -4.86 -14.45
CA SER A 121 7.71 -6.18 -14.49
C SER A 121 8.28 -7.08 -15.59
N ILE A 122 9.08 -6.51 -16.50
CA ILE A 122 9.85 -7.25 -17.51
C ILE A 122 11.01 -7.97 -16.81
N SER A 123 11.20 -9.25 -17.13
CA SER A 123 12.22 -10.11 -16.51
C SER A 123 13.64 -9.57 -16.65
N GLU A 124 13.94 -9.00 -17.81
CA GLU A 124 15.21 -8.44 -18.22
C GLU A 124 15.61 -7.24 -17.34
N ASN A 125 14.62 -6.53 -16.78
CA ASN A 125 14.83 -5.40 -15.87
C ASN A 125 14.84 -5.79 -14.39
N ASN A 126 14.90 -7.09 -14.06
CA ASN A 126 14.86 -7.53 -12.68
C ASN A 126 16.05 -7.00 -11.85
N ASP A 127 17.23 -6.82 -12.45
CA ASP A 127 18.36 -6.18 -11.79
C ASP A 127 18.06 -4.72 -11.41
N ILE A 128 17.53 -3.93 -12.37
CA ILE A 128 17.13 -2.53 -12.17
C ILE A 128 16.08 -2.44 -11.05
N ARG A 129 15.10 -3.35 -11.04
CA ARG A 129 14.08 -3.46 -9.99
C ARG A 129 14.70 -3.69 -8.61
N ILE A 130 15.69 -4.57 -8.52
CA ILE A 130 16.41 -4.86 -7.27
C ILE A 130 17.20 -3.63 -6.82
N ARG A 131 17.92 -2.96 -7.73
CA ARG A 131 18.68 -1.74 -7.45
C ARG A 131 17.78 -0.60 -6.99
N LEU A 132 16.64 -0.37 -7.64
CA LEU A 132 15.65 0.62 -7.19
C LEU A 132 15.14 0.30 -5.79
N GLY A 133 14.92 -0.99 -5.49
CA GLY A 133 14.55 -1.45 -4.15
C GLY A 133 15.59 -1.17 -3.07
N ALA A 134 16.88 -1.10 -3.43
CA ALA A 134 18.00 -0.85 -2.55
C ALA A 134 18.45 0.62 -2.52
N ALA A 135 18.10 1.41 -3.53
CA ALA A 135 18.52 2.81 -3.68
C ALA A 135 18.12 3.67 -2.47
N ASN A 136 19.06 4.46 -1.99
CA ASN A 136 18.99 5.27 -0.77
C ASN A 136 19.65 6.66 -0.91
N THR A 137 19.90 7.12 -2.14
CA THR A 137 20.38 8.47 -2.48
C THR A 137 19.65 8.99 -3.72
N MET A 138 19.61 10.31 -3.91
CA MET A 138 19.03 10.92 -5.12
C MET A 138 19.82 10.57 -6.38
N GLU A 139 21.15 10.54 -6.28
CA GLU A 139 22.04 10.14 -7.37
C GLU A 139 21.70 8.75 -7.91
N GLN A 140 21.49 7.75 -7.04
CA GLN A 140 21.07 6.41 -7.45
C GLN A 140 19.71 6.41 -8.16
N PHE A 141 18.77 7.26 -7.74
CA PHE A 141 17.48 7.37 -8.44
C PHE A 141 17.66 7.96 -9.84
N HIS A 142 18.46 9.02 -10.00
CA HIS A 142 18.76 9.59 -11.31
C HIS A 142 19.47 8.59 -12.22
N GLN A 143 20.46 7.84 -11.70
CA GLN A 143 21.17 6.81 -12.46
C GLN A 143 20.21 5.74 -12.99
N ILE A 144 19.31 5.24 -12.14
CA ILE A 144 18.31 4.22 -12.53
C ILE A 144 17.35 4.76 -13.59
N VAL A 145 16.85 5.99 -13.44
CA VAL A 145 15.93 6.60 -14.41
C VAL A 145 16.62 6.83 -15.76
N ASN A 146 17.86 7.31 -15.76
CA ASN A 146 18.64 7.52 -16.97
C ASN A 146 19.01 6.22 -17.67
N GLU A 147 19.29 5.15 -16.92
CA GLU A 147 19.52 3.82 -17.48
C GLU A 147 18.27 3.27 -18.16
N LEU A 148 17.10 3.36 -17.51
CA LEU A 148 15.83 2.99 -18.12
C LEU A 148 15.54 3.82 -19.37
N LYS A 149 15.80 5.13 -19.33
CA LYS A 149 15.72 5.99 -20.52
C LYS A 149 16.64 5.48 -21.63
N ALA A 150 17.92 5.22 -21.35
CA ALA A 150 18.88 4.77 -22.37
C ALA A 150 18.49 3.43 -23.01
N ILE A 151 17.87 2.52 -22.25
CA ILE A 151 17.36 1.25 -22.77
C ILE A 151 16.19 1.48 -23.73
N TYR A 152 15.24 2.35 -23.36
CA TYR A 152 13.93 2.45 -24.04
C TYR A 152 13.79 3.61 -25.03
N GLU A 153 14.65 4.63 -24.96
CA GLU A 153 14.65 5.79 -25.87
C GLU A 153 14.90 5.41 -27.34
N PRO A 154 15.80 4.46 -27.69
CA PRO A 154 15.93 3.99 -29.07
C PRO A 154 14.63 3.36 -29.62
N TYR A 155 13.87 2.66 -28.79
CA TYR A 155 12.57 2.12 -29.20
C TYR A 155 11.52 3.22 -29.33
N HIS A 156 11.50 4.18 -28.39
CA HIS A 156 10.56 5.29 -28.42
C HIS A 156 10.77 6.24 -29.61
N SER A 157 12.02 6.49 -29.98
CA SER A 157 12.41 7.33 -31.12
C SER A 157 12.30 6.62 -32.48
N GLY A 158 11.97 5.33 -32.50
CA GLY A 158 11.86 4.53 -33.72
C GLY A 158 13.19 4.05 -34.29
N LEU A 159 14.30 4.22 -33.58
CA LEU A 159 15.62 3.69 -33.96
C LEU A 159 15.70 2.16 -33.79
N MET A 160 14.92 1.59 -32.87
CA MET A 160 14.78 0.15 -32.65
C MET A 160 13.31 -0.26 -32.71
N LYS A 161 13.05 -1.48 -33.19
CA LYS A 161 11.70 -2.07 -33.19
C LYS A 161 11.45 -2.79 -31.88
N TRP A 162 10.30 -2.54 -31.27
CA TRP A 162 9.80 -3.31 -30.12
C TRP A 162 8.90 -4.45 -30.62
N ASP A 163 9.24 -5.69 -30.29
CA ASP A 163 8.55 -6.89 -30.75
C ASP A 163 7.69 -7.57 -29.67
N GLN A 164 7.86 -7.20 -28.39
CA GLN A 164 7.20 -7.84 -27.24
C GLN A 164 5.74 -7.39 -26.96
N SER A 165 5.03 -6.78 -27.92
CA SER A 165 3.68 -6.23 -27.69
C SER A 165 2.53 -7.14 -28.13
N MET A 166 2.64 -8.47 -27.94
CA MET A 166 1.54 -9.40 -28.25
C MET A 166 1.38 -10.42 -27.11
N GLU A 167 0.55 -10.11 -26.11
CA GLU A 167 -0.16 -11.19 -25.43
C GLU A 167 -1.05 -11.85 -26.49
N ILE A 168 -0.81 -13.14 -26.74
CA ILE A 168 -1.70 -13.96 -27.55
C ILE A 168 -3.07 -13.88 -26.86
N ASP A 169 -4.08 -13.45 -27.61
CA ASP A 169 -5.51 -13.39 -27.22
C ASP A 169 -6.05 -12.09 -26.56
N SER A 170 -5.31 -10.97 -26.60
CA SER A 170 -5.84 -9.66 -26.16
C SER A 170 -6.15 -8.74 -27.36
N GLN A 171 -7.40 -8.30 -27.51
CA GLN A 171 -7.81 -7.26 -28.47
C GLN A 171 -7.41 -5.83 -28.02
N ASN A 172 -6.61 -5.70 -26.96
CA ASN A 172 -6.16 -4.41 -26.45
C ASN A 172 -4.86 -3.98 -27.15
N LEU A 173 -4.77 -2.69 -27.50
CA LEU A 173 -3.49 -2.08 -27.85
C LEU A 173 -2.56 -2.18 -26.64
N ILE A 174 -1.58 -3.07 -26.69
CA ILE A 174 -0.52 -3.17 -25.70
C ILE A 174 0.37 -1.94 -25.89
N MET A 175 0.15 -0.91 -25.07
CA MET A 175 1.01 0.27 -25.08
C MET A 175 2.44 -0.15 -24.75
N PRO A 176 3.45 0.45 -25.40
CA PRO A 176 4.83 0.19 -25.05
C PRO A 176 5.06 0.36 -23.54
N PRO A 177 5.77 -0.58 -22.89
CA PRO A 177 5.81 -0.66 -21.42
C PRO A 177 6.47 0.55 -20.77
N TRP A 178 7.27 1.32 -21.52
CA TRP A 178 7.90 2.55 -21.04
C TRP A 178 6.98 3.77 -21.08
N LEU A 179 5.81 3.70 -21.72
CA LEU A 179 4.83 4.77 -21.64
C LEU A 179 4.06 4.69 -20.31
N CYS A 180 3.86 5.84 -19.68
CA CYS A 180 2.92 6.00 -18.58
C CYS A 180 1.54 5.49 -19.02
N GLN A 181 0.99 4.53 -18.29
CA GLN A 181 -0.25 3.88 -18.67
C GLN A 181 -1.08 3.43 -17.46
N PRO A 182 -2.40 3.24 -17.62
CA PRO A 182 -3.26 2.71 -16.58
C PRO A 182 -2.77 1.39 -15.98
N TYR A 183 -2.71 1.33 -14.65
CA TYR A 183 -2.62 0.05 -13.95
C TYR A 183 -4.00 -0.56 -13.80
N ILE A 184 -4.27 -1.59 -14.60
CA ILE A 184 -5.48 -2.39 -14.52
C ILE A 184 -5.26 -3.50 -13.50
N ARG A 185 -6.10 -3.51 -12.47
CA ARG A 185 -6.09 -4.59 -11.46
C ARG A 185 -6.84 -5.80 -12.01
N ASP A 186 -6.32 -6.99 -11.68
CA ASP A 186 -7.09 -8.23 -11.83
C ASP A 186 -8.43 -8.11 -11.09
N THR A 187 -9.50 -8.65 -11.68
CA THR A 187 -10.78 -8.76 -10.99
C THR A 187 -10.65 -9.70 -9.78
N PRO A 188 -11.51 -9.56 -8.75
CA PRO A 188 -11.49 -10.45 -7.60
C PRO A 188 -11.59 -11.94 -8.00
N GLU A 189 -12.39 -12.25 -9.02
CA GLU A 189 -12.59 -13.61 -9.54
C GLU A 189 -11.30 -14.13 -10.17
N ASN A 190 -10.67 -13.34 -11.04
CA ASN A 190 -9.40 -13.70 -11.68
C ASN A 190 -8.27 -13.83 -10.65
N TYR A 191 -8.24 -12.96 -9.64
CA TYR A 191 -7.29 -13.06 -8.55
C TYR A 191 -7.46 -14.38 -7.78
N VAL A 192 -8.69 -14.72 -7.37
CA VAL A 192 -8.98 -15.96 -6.64
C VAL A 192 -8.57 -17.17 -7.49
N LYS A 193 -8.91 -17.16 -8.78
CA LYS A 193 -8.50 -18.21 -9.73
C LYS A 193 -6.98 -18.35 -9.80
N LYS A 194 -6.24 -17.26 -10.01
CA LYS A 194 -4.75 -17.27 -10.04
C LYS A 194 -4.11 -17.69 -8.73
N VAL A 195 -4.78 -17.50 -7.59
CA VAL A 195 -4.30 -17.97 -6.29
C VAL A 195 -4.52 -19.46 -6.14
N GLU A 196 -5.69 -19.95 -6.57
CA GLU A 196 -6.03 -21.37 -6.55
C GLU A 196 -5.14 -22.18 -7.50
N GLU A 197 -4.94 -21.72 -8.73
CA GLU A 197 -4.00 -22.31 -9.69
C GLU A 197 -2.59 -22.38 -9.12
N ARG A 198 -2.10 -21.30 -8.50
CA ARG A 198 -0.80 -21.31 -7.81
C ARG A 198 -0.77 -22.23 -6.61
N ARG A 199 -1.89 -22.44 -5.91
CA ARG A 199 -1.96 -23.40 -4.82
C ARG A 199 -1.81 -24.81 -5.36
N ILE A 200 -2.58 -25.16 -6.40
CA ILE A 200 -2.53 -26.45 -7.09
C ILE A 200 -1.12 -26.70 -7.63
N GLU A 201 -0.52 -25.76 -8.37
CA GLU A 201 0.86 -25.89 -8.87
C GLU A 201 1.88 -26.10 -7.75
N ASN A 202 1.70 -25.43 -6.61
CA ASN A 202 2.60 -25.59 -5.47
C ASN A 202 2.37 -26.94 -4.77
N GLU A 203 1.13 -27.43 -4.70
CA GLU A 203 0.79 -28.75 -4.17
C GLU A 203 1.34 -29.86 -5.07
N GLU A 204 1.23 -29.73 -6.39
CA GLU A 204 1.84 -30.62 -7.38
C GLU A 204 3.37 -30.59 -7.33
N LYS A 205 3.98 -29.40 -7.24
CA LYS A 205 5.44 -29.25 -7.04
C LYS A 205 5.91 -29.74 -5.67
N MET A 206 5.04 -29.78 -4.67
CA MET A 206 5.32 -30.34 -3.34
C MET A 206 4.96 -31.84 -3.23
N GLY A 207 4.46 -32.45 -4.30
CA GLY A 207 4.17 -33.88 -4.44
C GLY A 207 5.39 -34.80 -4.38
N SER A 208 6.62 -34.28 -4.27
CA SER A 208 7.76 -35.05 -3.76
C SER A 208 8.73 -34.18 -2.92
N GLU A 209 8.87 -34.56 -1.66
CA GLU A 209 10.06 -34.41 -0.77
C GLU A 209 10.94 -33.14 -0.78
N ASN A 210 10.46 -31.93 -1.09
CA ASN A 210 11.30 -30.73 -0.96
C ASN A 210 10.63 -29.52 -0.30
N LYS A 211 10.48 -29.57 1.04
CA LYS A 211 10.35 -28.34 1.82
C LYS A 211 11.66 -27.55 1.69
N ARG A 212 11.64 -26.43 0.96
CA ARG A 212 12.79 -25.50 0.84
C ARG A 212 13.43 -25.24 2.22
N GLN A 213 14.62 -25.79 2.44
CA GLN A 213 15.43 -25.53 3.63
C GLN A 213 16.12 -24.18 3.45
N TYR A 214 16.21 -23.41 4.53
CA TYR A 214 16.93 -22.13 4.52
C TYR A 214 18.03 -22.26 5.55
N GLU A 215 19.25 -21.83 5.22
CA GLU A 215 20.39 -21.88 6.12
C GLU A 215 20.88 -20.45 6.47
N ASP A 216 21.50 -20.28 7.64
CA ASP A 216 22.28 -19.08 7.93
C ASP A 216 23.70 -19.16 7.33
N ALA A 217 24.51 -18.12 7.54
CA ALA A 217 25.86 -18.03 6.98
C ALA A 217 26.79 -19.16 7.49
N ASP A 218 26.45 -19.77 8.62
CA ASP A 218 27.18 -20.85 9.26
C ASP A 218 26.59 -22.23 8.90
N GLY A 219 25.66 -22.29 7.94
CA GLY A 219 25.05 -23.54 7.46
C GLY A 219 23.95 -24.09 8.38
N ASN A 220 23.52 -23.37 9.42
CA ASN A 220 22.49 -23.89 10.31
C ASN A 220 21.09 -23.68 9.71
N PRO A 221 20.18 -24.66 9.83
CA PRO A 221 18.83 -24.53 9.33
C PRO A 221 18.07 -23.43 10.09
N ILE A 222 17.51 -22.49 9.34
CA ILE A 222 16.75 -21.34 9.83
C ILE A 222 15.36 -21.27 9.21
N SER A 223 14.43 -20.61 9.93
CA SER A 223 13.11 -20.34 9.36
C SER A 223 13.17 -19.28 8.25
N ARG A 224 12.23 -19.36 7.30
CA ARG A 224 12.03 -18.32 6.26
C ARG A 224 11.91 -16.90 6.83
N LYS A 225 11.30 -16.75 8.02
CA LYS A 225 11.21 -15.46 8.73
C LYS A 225 12.58 -14.97 9.21
N LYS A 226 13.41 -15.86 9.77
CA LYS A 226 14.79 -15.55 10.21
C LYS A 226 15.67 -15.17 9.02
N MET A 227 15.61 -15.92 7.92
CA MET A 227 16.34 -15.61 6.67
C MET A 227 15.96 -14.22 6.12
N LYS A 228 14.66 -13.92 6.00
CA LYS A 228 14.19 -12.59 5.55
C LYS A 228 14.65 -11.46 6.48
N LYS A 229 14.74 -11.71 7.79
CA LYS A 229 15.24 -10.73 8.77
C LYS A 229 16.73 -10.48 8.58
N LEU A 230 17.54 -11.53 8.44
CA LEU A 230 18.99 -11.43 8.20
C LEU A 230 19.29 -10.65 6.92
N ARG A 231 18.61 -10.96 5.81
CA ARG A 231 18.74 -10.20 4.54
C ARG A 231 18.33 -8.74 4.67
N ARG A 232 17.36 -8.40 5.52
CA ARG A 232 16.99 -7.00 5.79
C ARG A 232 18.04 -6.28 6.62
N MET A 233 18.72 -6.99 7.52
CA MET A 233 19.79 -6.43 8.35
C MET A 233 21.06 -6.19 7.53
N SER A 234 21.42 -7.12 6.63
CA SER A 234 22.61 -6.97 5.76
C SER A 234 22.48 -5.83 4.75
N ARG A 235 21.25 -5.48 4.33
CA ARG A 235 20.98 -4.35 3.43
C ARG A 235 20.87 -3.00 4.14
N ARG A 236 21.01 -2.98 5.47
CA ARG A 236 20.87 -1.74 6.24
C ARG A 236 22.21 -0.98 6.14
N PRO A 237 22.22 0.27 5.68
CA PRO A 237 23.46 1.05 5.65
C PRO A 237 24.05 1.15 7.06
N GLU A 238 25.39 1.16 7.14
CA GLU A 238 26.09 1.32 8.41
C GLU A 238 25.63 2.60 9.10
N LYS A 239 25.35 2.50 10.40
CA LYS A 239 25.01 3.68 11.18
C LYS A 239 26.27 4.56 11.29
N PRO A 240 26.17 5.89 11.10
CA PRO A 240 27.29 6.78 11.36
C PRO A 240 27.80 6.57 12.80
N THR A 241 29.12 6.48 12.92
CA THR A 241 29.87 6.16 14.16
C THR A 241 29.63 7.15 15.31
N HIS A 242 29.06 8.32 15.02
CA HIS A 242 28.78 9.37 15.99
C HIS A 242 27.30 9.52 16.33
N MET A 243 26.63 8.42 16.70
CA MET A 243 25.40 8.53 17.47
C MET A 243 25.68 8.07 18.89
N THR A 244 25.74 9.03 19.81
CA THR A 244 25.72 8.76 21.26
C THR A 244 24.55 7.82 21.55
N PRO A 245 24.75 6.69 22.26
CA PRO A 245 23.65 5.84 22.69
C PRO A 245 22.63 6.72 23.40
N ASN A 246 21.38 6.66 22.95
CA ASN A 246 20.30 7.41 23.58
C ASN A 246 20.15 6.81 24.99
N GLU A 247 20.77 7.43 26.00
CA GLU A 247 20.79 7.01 27.41
C GLU A 247 19.37 7.11 27.98
N ARG A 248 18.50 6.21 27.54
CA ARG A 248 17.16 6.09 28.09
C ARG A 248 17.28 5.22 29.32
N PRO A 249 16.71 5.66 30.45
CA PRO A 249 16.64 4.81 31.64
C PRO A 249 16.00 3.47 31.27
N LEU A 250 16.49 2.39 31.89
CA LEU A 250 15.97 1.06 31.65
C LEU A 250 14.73 0.81 32.50
N CYS A 251 13.90 -0.12 32.04
CA CYS A 251 12.76 -0.62 32.80
C CYS A 251 13.25 -1.36 34.05
N GLU A 252 12.64 -1.08 35.21
CA GLU A 252 13.01 -1.73 36.47
C GLU A 252 12.92 -3.28 36.42
N LYS A 253 12.03 -3.81 35.57
CA LYS A 253 11.81 -5.27 35.42
C LYS A 253 12.58 -5.95 34.30
N CYS A 254 13.25 -5.23 33.39
CA CYS A 254 13.98 -5.86 32.27
C CYS A 254 14.93 -4.90 31.55
N VAL A 255 15.76 -5.44 30.65
CA VAL A 255 16.72 -4.69 29.81
C VAL A 255 16.09 -3.79 28.73
N ASN A 256 14.75 -3.69 28.66
CA ASN A 256 14.11 -2.83 27.68
C ASN A 256 14.12 -1.37 28.16
N PRO A 257 14.21 -0.39 27.23
CA PRO A 257 14.09 1.03 27.57
C PRO A 257 12.78 1.35 28.27
N LEU A 258 12.85 2.25 29.24
CA LEU A 258 11.72 2.76 29.99
C LEU A 258 10.73 3.47 29.05
N GLY A 259 9.44 3.23 29.25
CA GLY A 259 8.40 3.96 28.54
C GLY A 259 8.40 5.43 28.97
N SER A 260 8.64 6.34 28.03
CA SER A 260 8.82 7.78 28.31
C SER A 260 7.61 8.45 28.98
N LYS A 261 6.42 7.86 28.88
CA LYS A 261 5.18 8.35 29.49
C LYS A 261 4.55 7.34 30.45
N CYS A 262 5.25 6.26 30.79
CA CYS A 262 4.68 5.21 31.62
C CYS A 262 4.48 5.65 33.07
N GLU A 263 3.25 5.61 33.55
CA GLU A 263 2.91 5.91 34.96
C GLU A 263 3.60 4.97 35.96
N TYR A 264 3.84 3.72 35.55
CA TYR A 264 4.44 2.68 36.41
C TYR A 264 5.95 2.55 36.29
N LYS A 265 6.62 3.46 35.57
CA LYS A 265 8.06 3.36 35.30
C LYS A 265 8.50 2.00 34.74
N LEU A 266 7.74 1.46 33.79
CA LEU A 266 8.06 0.18 33.11
C LEU A 266 8.17 0.37 31.59
N CYS A 267 8.76 -0.61 30.90
CA CYS A 267 8.61 -0.72 29.45
C CYS A 267 7.18 -1.14 29.09
N LYS A 268 6.78 -0.97 27.81
CA LYS A 268 5.42 -1.28 27.36
C LYS A 268 4.97 -2.71 27.66
N LYS A 269 5.88 -3.70 27.53
CA LYS A 269 5.57 -5.11 27.81
C LYS A 269 5.30 -5.34 29.30
N CYS A 270 6.28 -5.01 30.16
CA CYS A 270 6.14 -5.18 31.61
C CYS A 270 4.98 -4.35 32.19
N CYS A 271 4.72 -3.17 31.64
CA CYS A 271 3.57 -2.33 32.00
C CYS A 271 2.25 -3.03 31.66
N LYS A 272 2.16 -3.70 30.50
CA LYS A 272 0.96 -4.44 30.09
C LYS A 272 0.68 -5.60 31.03
N ASP A 273 1.70 -6.36 31.37
CA ASP A 273 1.57 -7.51 32.27
C ASP A 273 1.12 -7.04 33.67
N LYS A 274 1.75 -5.98 34.20
CA LYS A 274 1.33 -5.35 35.47
C LYS A 274 -0.12 -4.88 35.42
N CYS A 275 -0.52 -4.13 34.39
CA CYS A 275 -1.90 -3.64 34.27
C CYS A 275 -2.92 -4.78 34.16
N TYR A 276 -2.52 -5.91 33.58
CA TYR A 276 -3.39 -7.07 33.45
C TYR A 276 -3.62 -7.81 34.77
N VAL A 277 -2.52 -8.06 35.50
CA VAL A 277 -2.54 -8.75 36.80
C VAL A 277 -3.22 -7.88 37.86
N ASP A 278 -2.79 -6.63 37.98
CA ASP A 278 -3.23 -5.74 39.05
C ASP A 278 -4.56 -5.02 38.73
N ASN A 279 -5.15 -5.29 37.57
CA ASN A 279 -6.38 -4.65 37.10
C ASN A 279 -6.30 -3.11 37.04
N LEU A 280 -5.25 -2.60 36.41
CA LEU A 280 -4.94 -1.16 36.33
C LEU A 280 -5.02 -0.62 34.89
N ASN A 281 -4.95 0.70 34.75
CA ASN A 281 -4.78 1.40 33.46
C ASN A 281 -3.40 2.07 33.42
N CYS A 282 -2.86 2.31 32.23
CA CYS A 282 -1.71 3.18 31.99
C CYS A 282 -2.04 4.07 30.79
N GLU A 283 -2.26 5.36 31.00
CA GLU A 283 -2.56 6.30 29.92
C GLU A 283 -1.35 6.50 29.01
N GLY A 284 -0.16 6.53 29.61
CA GLY A 284 1.12 6.62 28.91
C GLY A 284 1.33 5.59 27.81
N HIS A 285 1.01 4.32 28.10
CA HIS A 285 1.08 3.23 27.12
C HIS A 285 -0.26 2.94 26.44
N ARG A 286 -1.31 3.69 26.76
CA ARG A 286 -2.71 3.49 26.32
C ARG A 286 -3.22 2.07 26.62
N ILE A 287 -2.93 1.58 27.82
CA ILE A 287 -3.36 0.26 28.31
C ILE A 287 -4.54 0.48 29.24
N LEU A 288 -5.74 0.05 28.84
CA LEU A 288 -6.99 0.36 29.54
C LEU A 288 -7.68 -0.91 30.08
N VAL A 289 -6.94 -1.75 30.82
CA VAL A 289 -7.46 -3.06 31.25
C VAL A 289 -8.65 -2.91 32.19
N LYS A 290 -8.54 -2.04 33.20
CA LYS A 290 -9.61 -1.80 34.19
C LYS A 290 -10.90 -1.33 33.50
N LYS A 291 -10.80 -0.27 32.67
CA LYS A 291 -11.95 0.28 31.93
C LYS A 291 -12.62 -0.75 31.02
N ARG A 292 -11.83 -1.59 30.33
CA ARG A 292 -12.36 -2.65 29.46
C ARG A 292 -13.09 -3.74 30.25
N ARG A 293 -12.55 -4.14 31.40
CA ARG A 293 -13.21 -5.12 32.28
C ARG A 293 -14.49 -4.57 32.90
N GLU A 294 -14.52 -3.30 33.28
CA GLU A 294 -15.72 -2.61 33.75
C GLU A 294 -16.81 -2.54 32.67
N MET A 295 -16.44 -2.16 31.44
CA MET A 295 -17.37 -2.20 30.31
C MET A 295 -17.90 -3.61 30.04
N ALA A 296 -17.04 -4.62 30.06
CA ALA A 296 -17.45 -6.01 29.85
C ALA A 296 -18.46 -6.48 30.92
N LYS A 297 -18.23 -6.12 32.20
CA LYS A 297 -19.19 -6.38 33.29
C LYS A 297 -20.50 -5.65 33.09
N PHE A 298 -20.46 -4.39 32.68
CA PHE A 298 -21.66 -3.60 32.38
C PHE A 298 -22.49 -4.25 31.27
N TYR A 299 -21.88 -4.63 30.15
CA TYR A 299 -22.60 -5.30 29.06
C TYR A 299 -23.14 -6.66 29.47
N ALA A 300 -22.37 -7.47 30.21
CA ALA A 300 -22.87 -8.76 30.72
C ALA A 300 -24.07 -8.57 31.67
N SER A 301 -24.08 -7.52 32.50
CA SER A 301 -25.21 -7.22 33.37
C SER A 301 -26.47 -6.76 32.63
N GLN A 302 -26.32 -6.12 31.47
CA GLN A 302 -27.45 -5.74 30.62
C GLN A 302 -28.02 -6.93 29.85
N VAL A 303 -27.17 -7.84 29.37
CA VAL A 303 -27.62 -9.10 28.74
C VAL A 303 -28.44 -9.93 29.72
N ASN A 304 -27.94 -10.12 30.95
CA ASN A 304 -28.69 -10.84 31.99
C ASN A 304 -30.02 -10.14 32.38
N LYS A 305 -30.07 -8.80 32.38
CA LYS A 305 -31.33 -8.06 32.60
C LYS A 305 -32.34 -8.29 31.48
N ASN A 306 -31.89 -8.25 30.23
CA ASN A 306 -32.75 -8.51 29.07
C ASN A 306 -33.21 -9.97 29.00
N GLU A 307 -32.43 -10.93 29.48
CA GLU A 307 -32.86 -12.34 29.59
C GLU A 307 -33.89 -12.56 30.71
N ILE A 308 -33.80 -11.81 31.82
CA ILE A 308 -34.79 -11.86 32.90
C ILE A 308 -36.09 -11.13 32.52
N GLU A 309 -36.01 -10.00 31.81
CA GLU A 309 -37.20 -9.25 31.34
C GLU A 309 -37.95 -9.96 30.20
N ASN A 310 -37.28 -10.80 29.41
CA ASN A 310 -37.92 -11.63 28.37
C ASN A 310 -38.30 -13.03 28.85
N GLY A 311 -38.19 -13.30 30.16
CA GLY A 311 -38.47 -14.59 30.79
C GLY A 311 -39.57 -14.51 31.86
N VAL A 312 -40.76 -14.04 31.50
CA VAL A 312 -42.00 -14.30 32.26
C VAL A 312 -43.11 -14.69 31.29
N SER A 313 -43.54 -15.95 31.47
CA SER A 313 -44.66 -16.71 30.88
C SER A 313 -44.68 -16.93 29.37
#